data_AF-A0A1G9RI93-F1
#
_entry.id   AF-A0A1G9RI93-F1
#
_cell.length_a   1.000
_cell.length_b   1.000
_cell.length_c   1.000
_cell.angle_alpha   90.00
_cell.angle_beta   90.00
_cell.angle_gamma   90.00
#
_symmetry.space_group_name_H-M   'P 1'
#
loop_
_entity.id
_entity.type
_entity.pdbx_description
1 polymer ?
#
loop_
_entity_poly.entity_id
_entity_poly.type
_entity_poly.pdbx_seq_one_letter_code
_entity_poly.pdbx_strand_id
1 'polypeptide(L)'
;MRQVRLIRHGESAANAGEASLDHATIPLTPKGVEQAYLVACSFRTAPDLIVTSPFTRAASTAMATFTRFIAVPLETWPTQEFTYLEPGKCADTTVALRREWVDAYWSRSDPAFRDGPGAESFLDFICRAQSFLDLIAEHPAQNIAVFSHGQFINVVAWLIESRPQHIDARAMANWREYEITNHVLNCGGYTLIKLVDDATWRVSISAPQELVEASSEARCLLPDDSPMHAEKRLQETVSTQSSNGSVDDHPPAQLSAREVCQVLREVTFGRRRMTRLGEASWDEIYAGHFHVDIDGWWLSIYNDCGELDYCEECRCPDGRRWSFDSGDRFGTDPIALLSTWEHRTIEGMLHQL
;
A
#
# COMPACT_ATOMS: atom_id res chain seq x y z
N MET A 1 30.12 -8.68 -8.19
CA MET A 1 28.69 -8.53 -8.57
C MET A 1 28.09 -7.57 -7.58
N ARG A 2 27.41 -6.54 -8.07
CA ARG A 2 26.72 -5.57 -7.25
C ARG A 2 25.23 -5.88 -7.23
N GLN A 3 24.63 -5.78 -6.06
CA GLN A 3 23.23 -6.04 -5.81
C GLN A 3 22.62 -4.88 -5.01
N VAL A 4 21.55 -4.30 -5.53
CA VAL A 4 20.81 -3.21 -4.86
C VAL A 4 19.37 -3.66 -4.69
N ARG A 5 18.92 -3.83 -3.46
CA ARG A 5 17.53 -4.19 -3.14
C ARG A 5 16.74 -2.92 -2.87
N LEU A 6 15.85 -2.58 -3.79
CA LEU A 6 14.89 -1.48 -3.65
C LEU A 6 13.65 -2.01 -2.93
N ILE A 7 13.23 -1.32 -1.87
CA ILE A 7 12.15 -1.77 -0.98
C ILE A 7 11.18 -0.61 -0.78
N ARG A 8 9.91 -0.79 -1.14
CA ARG A 8 8.85 0.17 -0.80
C ARG A 8 8.61 0.14 0.70
N HIS A 9 8.36 1.30 1.28
CA HIS A 9 7.93 1.40 2.69
C HIS A 9 6.70 0.51 2.98
N GLY A 10 6.54 0.15 4.26
CA GLY A 10 5.33 -0.53 4.76
C GLY A 10 4.08 0.35 4.63
N GLU A 11 2.91 -0.22 4.85
CA GLU A 11 1.64 0.50 4.78
C GLU A 11 1.68 1.80 5.62
N SER A 12 1.30 2.90 5.00
CA SER A 12 1.22 4.22 5.64
C SER A 12 -0.23 4.64 5.85
N ALA A 13 -0.46 5.62 6.72
CA ALA A 13 -1.81 6.15 6.97
C ALA A 13 -2.54 6.53 5.67
N ALA A 14 -1.83 7.15 4.72
CA ALA A 14 -2.39 7.47 3.40
C ALA A 14 -2.70 6.25 2.52
N ASN A 15 -1.96 5.14 2.67
CA ASN A 15 -2.32 3.90 1.98
C ASN A 15 -3.57 3.26 2.58
N ALA A 16 -3.77 3.42 3.88
CA ALA A 16 -5.01 3.02 4.57
C ALA A 16 -6.19 3.99 4.33
N GLY A 17 -6.05 4.94 3.40
CA GLY A 17 -7.11 5.89 3.04
C GLY A 17 -7.23 7.14 3.91
N GLU A 18 -6.36 7.31 4.91
CA GLU A 18 -6.42 8.47 5.81
C GLU A 18 -5.97 9.77 5.11
N ALA A 19 -6.59 10.89 5.50
CA ALA A 19 -6.16 12.22 5.09
C ALA A 19 -4.75 12.51 5.64
N SER A 20 -3.96 13.27 4.87
CA SER A 20 -2.58 13.60 5.23
C SER A 20 -2.33 15.09 5.16
N LEU A 21 -1.83 15.67 6.24
CA LEU A 21 -1.42 17.07 6.34
C LEU A 21 -0.20 17.38 5.46
N ASP A 22 0.84 16.54 5.58
CA ASP A 22 2.08 16.67 4.82
C ASP A 22 2.48 15.29 4.30
N HIS A 23 2.68 15.21 2.98
CA HIS A 23 3.05 13.99 2.27
C HIS A 23 4.42 13.44 2.70
N ALA A 24 5.33 14.28 3.20
CA ALA A 24 6.64 13.86 3.65
C ALA A 24 6.62 13.18 5.02
N THR A 25 5.68 13.56 5.89
CA THR A 25 5.63 13.11 7.29
C THR A 25 4.61 12.02 7.57
N ILE A 26 3.93 11.49 6.54
CA ILE A 26 2.93 10.42 6.69
C ILE A 26 3.56 9.23 7.44
N PRO A 27 2.98 8.82 8.58
CA PRO A 27 3.51 7.73 9.39
C PRO A 27 3.12 6.36 8.81
N LEU A 28 3.83 5.31 9.26
CA LEU A 28 3.38 3.94 9.08
C LEU A 28 2.15 3.66 9.95
N THR A 29 1.26 2.78 9.48
CA THR A 29 0.22 2.17 10.32
C THR A 29 0.85 1.09 11.23
N PRO A 30 0.14 0.56 12.25
CA PRO A 30 0.61 -0.62 12.98
C PRO A 30 0.96 -1.80 12.07
N LYS A 31 0.15 -2.05 11.03
CA LYS A 31 0.43 -3.07 9.99
C LYS A 31 1.70 -2.74 9.21
N GLY A 32 1.92 -1.47 8.84
CA GLY A 32 3.17 -1.04 8.19
C GLY A 32 4.41 -1.25 9.06
N VAL A 33 4.29 -1.10 10.38
CA VAL A 33 5.37 -1.42 11.33
C VAL A 33 5.66 -2.91 11.36
N GLU A 34 4.63 -3.76 11.41
CA GLU A 34 4.81 -5.23 11.33
C GLU A 34 5.47 -5.65 10.02
N GLN A 35 5.02 -5.09 8.89
CA GLN A 35 5.62 -5.33 7.58
C GLN A 35 7.11 -4.92 7.53
N ALA A 36 7.47 -3.80 8.16
CA ALA A 36 8.87 -3.38 8.27
C ALA A 36 9.75 -4.40 9.01
N TYR A 37 9.23 -5.02 10.08
CA TYR A 37 9.93 -6.10 10.76
C TYR A 37 10.08 -7.35 9.90
N LEU A 38 9.05 -7.71 9.12
CA LEU A 38 9.15 -8.84 8.18
C LEU A 38 10.21 -8.60 7.11
N VAL A 39 10.28 -7.37 6.57
CA VAL A 39 11.37 -6.97 5.67
C VAL A 39 12.72 -7.13 6.36
N ALA A 40 12.87 -6.62 7.58
CA ALA A 40 14.12 -6.75 8.33
C ALA A 40 14.52 -8.22 8.51
N CYS A 41 13.56 -9.12 8.79
CA CYS A 41 13.77 -10.56 8.91
C CYS A 41 14.21 -11.23 7.60
N SER A 42 13.74 -10.76 6.44
CA SER A 42 14.11 -11.33 5.13
C SER A 42 15.59 -11.22 4.77
N PHE A 43 16.36 -10.34 5.43
CA PHE A 43 17.80 -10.25 5.23
C PHE A 43 18.53 -11.43 5.88
N ARG A 44 19.15 -12.30 5.06
CA ARG A 44 19.97 -13.43 5.54
C ARG A 44 21.34 -12.99 6.06
N THR A 45 21.88 -11.92 5.50
CA THR A 45 23.16 -11.31 5.87
C THR A 45 23.00 -9.80 5.95
N ALA A 46 23.87 -9.15 6.72
CA ALA A 46 23.92 -7.69 6.76
C ALA A 46 24.24 -7.14 5.35
N PRO A 47 23.51 -6.11 4.87
CA PRO A 47 23.94 -5.35 3.70
C PRO A 47 25.21 -4.53 4.04
N ASP A 48 25.91 -4.07 3.00
CA ASP A 48 27.07 -3.20 3.15
C ASP A 48 26.65 -1.75 3.46
N LEU A 49 25.45 -1.35 3.03
CA LEU A 49 24.87 -0.03 3.22
C LEU A 49 23.34 -0.12 3.30
N ILE A 50 22.75 0.62 4.24
CA ILE A 50 21.31 0.89 4.28
C ILE A 50 21.08 2.35 3.87
N VAL A 51 20.21 2.55 2.90
CA VAL A 51 19.78 3.86 2.41
C VAL A 51 18.31 4.02 2.71
N THR A 52 17.91 5.20 3.16
CA THR A 52 16.50 5.56 3.29
C THR A 52 16.18 6.86 2.58
N SER A 53 14.95 6.97 2.06
CA SER A 53 14.40 8.24 1.62
C SER A 53 14.20 9.18 2.83
N PRO A 54 14.18 10.51 2.62
CA PRO A 54 13.90 11.47 3.70
C PRO A 54 12.46 11.42 4.25
N PHE A 55 11.50 10.78 3.56
CA PHE A 55 10.12 10.69 4.04
C PHE A 55 9.94 9.69 5.18
N THR A 56 9.16 10.06 6.20
CA THR A 56 9.04 9.36 7.49
C THR A 56 8.75 7.87 7.33
N ARG A 57 7.75 7.49 6.54
CA ARG A 57 7.39 6.07 6.33
C ARG A 57 8.54 5.20 5.84
N ALA A 58 9.35 5.69 4.90
CA ALA A 58 10.51 4.95 4.39
C ALA A 58 11.65 4.90 5.43
N ALA A 59 11.86 5.98 6.17
CA ALA A 59 12.79 6.01 7.30
C ALA A 59 12.38 5.00 8.38
N SER A 60 11.12 5.02 8.82
CA SER A 60 10.57 4.08 9.80
C SER A 60 10.67 2.62 9.34
N THR A 61 10.43 2.33 8.05
CA THR A 61 10.63 0.97 7.53
C THR A 61 12.11 0.56 7.57
N ALA A 62 13.02 1.45 7.18
CA ALA A 62 14.47 1.18 7.21
C ALA A 62 14.99 0.93 8.63
N MET A 63 14.42 1.61 9.63
CA MET A 63 14.86 1.50 11.03
C MET A 63 14.75 0.08 11.60
N ALA A 64 13.76 -0.71 11.17
CA ALA A 64 13.65 -2.11 11.58
C ALA A 64 14.87 -2.93 11.11
N THR A 65 15.33 -2.69 9.88
CA THR A 65 16.51 -3.37 9.31
C THR A 65 17.81 -2.83 9.93
N PHE A 66 17.92 -1.52 10.12
CA PHE A 66 19.08 -0.90 10.76
C PHE A 66 19.27 -1.36 12.21
N THR A 67 18.18 -1.48 12.98
CA THR A 67 18.24 -1.98 14.37
C THR A 67 18.78 -3.41 14.43
N ARG A 68 18.45 -4.25 13.45
CA ARG A 68 18.99 -5.61 13.33
C ARG A 68 20.49 -5.63 12.98
N PHE A 69 20.95 -4.65 12.20
CA PHE A 69 22.33 -4.56 11.71
C PHE A 69 22.98 -3.22 12.07
N ILE A 70 23.05 -2.90 13.36
CA ILE A 70 23.43 -1.56 13.88
C ILE A 70 24.83 -1.08 13.43
N ALA A 71 25.71 -2.00 13.04
CA ALA A 71 27.05 -1.69 12.54
C ALA A 71 27.08 -1.26 11.06
N VAL A 72 25.99 -1.46 10.32
CA VAL A 72 25.89 -1.09 8.91
C VAL A 72 25.66 0.42 8.80
N PRO A 73 26.38 1.13 7.92
CA PRO A 73 26.13 2.55 7.65
C PRO A 73 24.67 2.79 7.23
N LEU A 74 24.08 3.86 7.76
CA LEU A 74 22.75 4.34 7.39
C LEU A 74 22.88 5.73 6.75
N GLU A 75 22.40 5.86 5.52
CA GLU A 75 22.44 7.12 4.78
C GLU A 75 21.04 7.55 4.33
N THR A 76 20.84 8.85 4.15
CA THR A 76 19.62 9.43 3.60
C THR A 76 19.89 9.98 2.21
N TRP A 77 19.21 9.43 1.20
CA TRP A 77 19.38 9.81 -0.22
C TRP A 77 18.07 10.35 -0.81
N PRO A 78 18.12 11.11 -1.93
CA PRO A 78 16.94 11.71 -2.54
C PRO A 78 16.08 10.69 -3.32
N THR A 79 15.63 9.64 -2.65
CA THR A 79 14.80 8.54 -3.20
C THR A 79 13.34 8.65 -2.77
N GLN A 80 12.87 9.85 -2.41
CA GLN A 80 11.48 10.11 -2.02
C GLN A 80 10.49 9.93 -3.17
N GLU A 81 9.20 9.80 -2.84
CA GLU A 81 8.12 9.59 -3.82
C GLU A 81 7.95 10.77 -4.79
N PHE A 82 7.42 10.49 -5.98
CA PHE A 82 7.11 11.51 -6.98
C PHE A 82 6.07 12.51 -6.45
N THR A 83 6.48 13.76 -6.23
CA THR A 83 5.60 14.82 -5.71
C THR A 83 5.09 15.68 -6.86
N TYR A 84 4.17 15.17 -7.67
CA TYR A 84 3.74 15.84 -8.91
C TYR A 84 2.59 16.83 -8.75
N LEU A 85 1.79 16.68 -7.68
CA LEU A 85 0.78 17.67 -7.29
C LEU A 85 1.36 18.61 -6.25
N GLU A 86 0.91 19.87 -6.26
CA GLU A 86 1.30 20.85 -5.25
C GLU A 86 0.92 20.37 -3.83
N PRO A 87 1.89 20.22 -2.90
CA PRO A 87 1.61 19.77 -1.54
C PRO A 87 0.56 20.60 -0.81
N GLY A 88 0.58 21.92 -0.98
CA GLY A 88 -0.38 22.83 -0.35
C GLY A 88 -1.83 22.59 -0.79
N LYS A 89 -2.07 22.19 -2.04
CA LYS A 89 -3.40 21.79 -2.53
C LYS A 89 -3.83 20.43 -1.97
N CYS A 90 -2.86 19.56 -1.72
CA CYS A 90 -3.09 18.19 -1.27
C CYS A 90 -3.24 18.05 0.25
N ALA A 91 -2.83 19.05 1.03
CA ALA A 91 -2.95 19.02 2.49
C ALA A 91 -4.41 18.74 2.92
N ASP A 92 -4.58 17.87 3.91
CA ASP A 92 -5.89 17.47 4.47
C ASP A 92 -6.88 16.85 3.47
N THR A 93 -6.41 16.38 2.33
CA THR A 93 -7.22 15.63 1.37
C THR A 93 -6.85 14.16 1.36
N THR A 94 -7.80 13.30 0.99
CA THR A 94 -7.59 11.87 0.74
C THR A 94 -7.20 11.64 -0.73
N VAL A 95 -6.76 10.43 -1.07
CA VAL A 95 -6.50 10.05 -2.47
C VAL A 95 -7.76 10.19 -3.33
N ALA A 96 -8.92 9.82 -2.80
CA ALA A 96 -10.21 9.95 -3.50
C ALA A 96 -10.52 11.41 -3.88
N LEU A 97 -10.30 12.35 -2.95
CA LEU A 97 -10.53 13.78 -3.20
C LEU A 97 -9.56 14.38 -4.23
N ARG A 98 -8.38 13.78 -4.41
CA ARG A 98 -7.35 14.24 -5.37
C ARG A 98 -7.57 13.71 -6.79
N ARG A 99 -8.53 12.80 -7.02
CA ARG A 99 -8.70 12.07 -8.29
C ARG A 99 -8.75 12.99 -9.51
N GLU A 100 -9.56 14.04 -9.46
CA GLU A 100 -9.67 14.99 -10.58
C GLU A 100 -8.35 15.71 -10.90
N TRP A 101 -7.56 16.03 -9.87
CA TRP A 101 -6.26 16.68 -10.05
C TRP A 101 -5.21 15.72 -10.60
N VAL A 102 -5.24 14.47 -10.13
CA VAL A 102 -4.41 13.37 -10.65
C VAL A 102 -4.73 13.16 -12.13
N ASP A 103 -6.00 13.01 -12.49
CA ASP A 103 -6.44 12.80 -13.86
C ASP A 103 -6.05 13.97 -14.77
N ALA A 104 -6.23 15.20 -14.29
CA ALA A 104 -5.83 16.40 -15.03
C ALA A 104 -4.31 16.49 -15.25
N TYR A 105 -3.52 16.11 -14.24
CA TYR A 105 -2.05 16.08 -14.36
C TYR A 105 -1.59 15.06 -15.40
N TRP A 106 -2.07 13.82 -15.32
CA TRP A 106 -1.64 12.76 -16.24
C TRP A 106 -2.19 12.96 -17.66
N SER A 107 -3.41 13.46 -17.80
CA SER A 107 -4.00 13.79 -19.12
C SER A 107 -3.27 14.92 -19.83
N ARG A 108 -2.64 15.85 -19.08
CA ARG A 108 -1.81 16.90 -19.66
C ARG A 108 -0.59 16.32 -20.38
N SER A 109 -0.01 15.24 -19.85
CA SER A 109 1.14 14.54 -20.44
C SER A 109 2.29 15.48 -20.84
N ASP A 110 2.56 16.49 -20.02
CA ASP A 110 3.63 17.47 -20.22
C ASP A 110 4.78 17.19 -19.24
N PRO A 111 5.92 16.65 -19.69
CA PRO A 111 7.03 16.29 -18.81
C PRO A 111 7.64 17.46 -18.05
N ALA A 112 7.54 18.68 -18.58
CA ALA A 112 8.13 19.89 -18.00
C ALA A 112 7.16 20.62 -17.06
N PHE A 113 5.90 20.21 -17.03
CA PHE A 113 4.89 20.84 -16.19
C PHE A 113 5.19 20.63 -14.70
N ARG A 114 4.99 21.69 -13.92
CA ARG A 114 5.02 21.69 -12.45
C ARG A 114 3.70 22.26 -11.95
N ASP A 115 2.98 21.49 -11.14
CA ASP A 115 1.63 21.87 -10.69
C ASP A 115 1.62 23.08 -9.72
N GLY A 116 2.69 23.29 -8.98
CA GLY A 116 2.82 24.41 -8.05
C GLY A 116 4.06 24.34 -7.16
N PRO A 117 4.21 25.24 -6.19
CA PRO A 117 5.31 25.25 -5.24
C PRO A 117 5.45 23.91 -4.50
N GLY A 118 6.67 23.36 -4.46
CA GLY A 118 6.96 22.07 -3.83
C GLY A 118 6.68 20.85 -4.70
N ALA A 119 5.97 21.00 -5.82
CA ALA A 119 5.85 19.93 -6.81
C ALA A 119 7.12 19.84 -7.69
N GLU A 120 7.47 18.62 -8.09
CA GLU A 120 8.51 18.33 -9.08
C GLU A 120 7.88 18.00 -10.44
N SER A 121 8.55 18.37 -11.54
CA SER A 121 8.11 17.93 -12.87
C SER A 121 8.52 16.48 -13.11
N PHE A 122 7.93 15.83 -14.12
CA PHE A 122 8.36 14.50 -14.52
C PHE A 122 9.83 14.48 -14.97
N LEU A 123 10.32 15.54 -15.62
CA LEU A 123 11.74 15.66 -15.97
C LEU A 123 12.65 15.69 -14.74
N ASP A 124 12.28 16.44 -13.70
CA ASP A 124 13.06 16.49 -12.45
C ASP A 124 13.11 15.12 -11.78
N PHE A 125 11.96 14.44 -11.74
CA PHE A 125 11.82 13.11 -11.18
C PHE A 125 12.69 12.09 -11.91
N ILE A 126 12.70 12.11 -13.25
CA ILE A 126 13.58 11.25 -14.06
C ILE A 126 15.05 11.58 -13.83
N CYS A 127 15.43 12.87 -13.78
CA CYS A 127 16.81 13.26 -13.49
C CYS A 127 17.27 12.74 -12.12
N ARG A 128 16.38 12.75 -11.12
CA ARG A 128 16.65 12.23 -9.78
C ARG A 128 16.83 10.71 -9.78
N ALA A 129 15.98 9.97 -10.49
CA ALA A 129 16.12 8.52 -10.66
C ALA A 129 17.41 8.15 -11.42
N GLN A 130 17.78 8.91 -12.45
CA GLN A 130 19.01 8.70 -13.20
C GLN A 130 20.26 8.99 -12.35
N SER A 131 20.23 10.07 -11.57
CA SER A 131 21.30 10.41 -10.61
C SER A 131 21.48 9.32 -9.54
N PHE A 132 20.37 8.70 -9.11
CA PHE A 132 20.42 7.54 -8.23
C PHE A 132 21.12 6.34 -8.89
N LEU A 133 20.80 6.03 -10.15
CA LEU A 133 21.46 4.96 -10.92
C LEU A 133 22.96 5.18 -11.08
N ASP A 134 23.37 6.42 -11.34
CA ASP A 134 24.79 6.80 -11.44
C ASP A 134 25.49 6.65 -10.09
N LEU A 135 24.84 7.11 -9.00
CA LEU A 135 25.36 6.98 -7.64
C LEU A 135 25.59 5.52 -7.25
N ILE A 136 24.57 4.65 -7.44
CA ILE A 136 24.72 3.22 -7.11
C ILE A 136 25.67 2.47 -8.04
N ALA A 137 26.01 3.00 -9.22
CA ALA A 137 26.99 2.39 -10.10
C ALA A 137 28.42 2.61 -9.57
N GLU A 138 28.71 3.80 -9.05
CA GLU A 138 30.05 4.22 -8.61
C GLU A 138 30.31 3.98 -7.11
N HIS A 139 29.28 3.76 -6.30
CA HIS A 139 29.41 3.59 -4.85
C HIS A 139 30.37 2.42 -4.47
N PRO A 140 31.13 2.44 -3.36
CA PRO A 140 32.01 1.29 -3.02
C PRO A 140 31.26 0.02 -2.56
N ALA A 141 30.10 0.20 -1.89
CA ALA A 141 29.28 -0.91 -1.38
C ALA A 141 28.77 -1.85 -2.51
N GLN A 142 28.75 -3.15 -2.26
CA GLN A 142 28.30 -4.16 -3.22
C GLN A 142 26.86 -4.58 -2.98
N ASN A 143 26.43 -4.70 -1.71
CA ASN A 143 25.08 -5.07 -1.30
C ASN A 143 24.40 -3.88 -0.62
N ILE A 144 23.49 -3.21 -1.33
CA ILE A 144 22.83 -1.99 -0.83
C ILE A 144 21.34 -2.26 -0.63
N ALA A 145 20.81 -1.92 0.54
CA ALA A 145 19.37 -1.93 0.80
C ALA A 145 18.82 -0.50 0.74
N VAL A 146 17.87 -0.23 -0.15
CA VAL A 146 17.31 1.11 -0.36
C VAL A 146 15.82 1.11 -0.03
N PHE A 147 15.44 1.84 1.02
CA PHE A 147 14.05 2.02 1.44
C PHE A 147 13.47 3.28 0.81
N SER A 148 12.47 3.11 -0.05
CA SER A 148 11.94 4.14 -0.94
C SER A 148 10.41 3.94 -1.13
N HIS A 149 9.87 4.34 -2.28
CA HIS A 149 8.44 4.49 -2.56
C HIS A 149 8.07 3.87 -3.91
N GLY A 150 6.77 3.68 -4.13
CA GLY A 150 6.26 2.89 -5.25
C GLY A 150 6.68 3.46 -6.60
N GLN A 151 6.39 4.75 -6.85
CA GLN A 151 6.66 5.35 -8.16
C GLN A 151 8.15 5.56 -8.37
N PHE A 152 8.92 5.94 -7.33
CA PHE A 152 10.38 6.05 -7.44
C PHE A 152 11.05 4.71 -7.78
N ILE A 153 10.67 3.63 -7.11
CA ILE A 153 11.22 2.29 -7.40
C ILE A 153 10.82 1.85 -8.80
N ASN A 154 9.56 2.08 -9.18
CA ASN A 154 9.04 1.71 -10.48
C ASN A 154 9.73 2.48 -11.62
N VAL A 155 9.96 3.79 -11.50
CA VAL A 155 10.64 4.57 -12.55
C VAL A 155 12.08 4.13 -12.76
N VAL A 156 12.77 3.71 -11.69
CA VAL A 156 14.12 3.13 -11.78
C VAL A 156 14.10 1.83 -12.59
N ALA A 157 13.13 0.94 -12.32
CA ALA A 157 12.96 -0.29 -13.09
C ALA A 157 12.67 0.01 -14.57
N TRP A 158 11.73 0.92 -14.83
CA TRP A 158 11.35 1.34 -16.18
C TRP A 158 12.53 1.93 -16.98
N LEU A 159 13.36 2.77 -16.36
CA LEU A 159 14.56 3.34 -17.00
C LEU A 159 15.54 2.26 -17.45
N ILE A 160 15.71 1.20 -16.64
CA ILE A 160 16.62 0.09 -16.95
C ILE A 160 16.07 -0.79 -18.09
N GLU A 161 14.78 -1.12 -18.02
CA GLU A 161 14.13 -2.06 -18.93
C GLU A 161 13.77 -1.42 -20.27
N SER A 162 13.17 -0.24 -20.25
CA SER A 162 12.62 0.43 -21.44
C SER A 162 13.65 1.30 -22.16
N ARG A 163 14.68 1.79 -21.45
CA ARG A 163 15.79 2.61 -21.99
C ARG A 163 15.30 3.72 -22.93
N PRO A 164 14.42 4.61 -22.45
CA PRO A 164 13.87 5.68 -23.26
C PRO A 164 15.00 6.58 -23.81
N GLN A 165 14.94 6.90 -25.10
CA GLN A 165 15.92 7.80 -25.73
C GLN A 165 15.64 9.27 -25.41
N HIS A 166 14.37 9.61 -25.19
CA HIS A 166 13.90 10.95 -24.86
C HIS A 166 12.80 10.87 -23.80
N ILE A 167 12.72 11.89 -22.95
CA ILE A 167 11.67 12.02 -21.92
C ILE A 167 10.66 13.05 -22.42
N ASP A 168 9.87 12.64 -23.40
CA ASP A 168 8.77 13.42 -23.98
C ASP A 168 7.41 12.97 -23.43
N ALA A 169 6.32 13.56 -23.92
CA ALA A 169 4.95 13.21 -23.53
C ALA A 169 4.66 11.70 -23.70
N ARG A 170 5.18 11.09 -24.78
CA ARG A 170 4.99 9.66 -25.05
C ARG A 170 5.72 8.81 -24.03
N ALA A 171 6.95 9.18 -23.66
CA ALA A 171 7.71 8.49 -22.63
C ALA A 171 7.02 8.59 -21.26
N MET A 172 6.48 9.76 -20.90
CA MET A 172 5.69 9.95 -19.68
C MET A 172 4.43 9.07 -19.66
N ALA A 173 3.67 9.02 -20.76
CA ALA A 173 2.49 8.17 -20.88
C ALA A 173 2.86 6.67 -20.80
N ASN A 174 3.94 6.27 -21.48
CA ASN A 174 4.43 4.90 -21.43
C ASN A 174 4.89 4.49 -20.02
N TRP A 175 5.59 5.38 -19.31
CA TRP A 175 5.95 5.10 -17.92
C TRP A 175 4.71 5.01 -17.03
N ARG A 176 3.70 5.89 -17.21
CA ARG A 176 2.47 5.80 -16.42
C ARG A 176 1.74 4.49 -16.63
N GLU A 177 1.65 4.00 -17.87
CA GLU A 177 1.11 2.67 -18.18
C GLU A 177 1.93 1.55 -17.50
N TYR A 178 3.26 1.61 -17.63
CA TYR A 178 4.16 0.67 -16.97
C TYR A 178 4.00 0.68 -15.44
N GLU A 179 3.84 1.85 -14.82
CA GLU A 179 3.69 2.00 -13.38
C GLU A 179 2.38 1.41 -12.86
N ILE A 180 1.28 1.59 -13.59
CA ILE A 180 -0.01 0.98 -13.28
C ILE A 180 0.09 -0.54 -13.39
N THR A 181 0.64 -1.07 -14.48
CA THR A 181 0.77 -2.52 -14.70
C THR A 181 1.75 -3.18 -13.72
N ASN A 182 2.78 -2.46 -13.29
CA ASN A 182 3.85 -2.96 -12.43
C ASN A 182 3.82 -2.28 -11.06
N HIS A 183 2.63 -2.19 -10.46
CA HIS A 183 2.47 -1.61 -9.14
C HIS A 183 3.36 -2.30 -8.11
N VAL A 184 4.14 -1.52 -7.35
CA VAL A 184 5.06 -2.06 -6.34
C VAL A 184 4.34 -2.09 -5.00
N LEU A 185 3.90 -3.26 -4.51
CA LEU A 185 3.19 -3.39 -3.23
C LEU A 185 4.00 -2.89 -2.01
N ASN A 186 3.34 -2.56 -0.90
CA ASN A 186 4.00 -2.21 0.35
C ASN A 186 4.99 -3.31 0.77
N CYS A 187 6.20 -2.91 1.18
CA CYS A 187 7.32 -3.82 1.48
C CYS A 187 7.78 -4.74 0.32
N GLY A 188 7.21 -4.60 -0.87
CA GLY A 188 7.71 -5.18 -2.11
C GLY A 188 8.78 -4.32 -2.77
N GLY A 189 9.27 -4.74 -3.94
CA GLY A 189 10.24 -4.00 -4.72
C GLY A 189 11.04 -4.85 -5.70
N TYR A 190 12.19 -4.34 -6.09
CA TYR A 190 13.07 -4.97 -7.08
C TYR A 190 14.48 -5.15 -6.56
N THR A 191 15.16 -6.16 -7.07
CA THR A 191 16.59 -6.34 -6.94
C THR A 191 17.25 -5.92 -8.26
N LEU A 192 18.15 -4.94 -8.19
CA LEU A 192 19.01 -4.54 -9.30
C LEU A 192 20.33 -5.28 -9.20
N ILE A 193 20.75 -5.90 -10.31
CA ILE A 193 22.01 -6.65 -10.39
C ILE A 193 22.90 -6.05 -11.48
N LYS A 194 24.16 -5.79 -11.14
CA LYS A 194 25.22 -5.43 -12.10
C LYS A 194 26.39 -6.40 -11.97
N LEU A 195 26.67 -7.14 -13.05
CA LEU A 195 27.83 -8.03 -13.13
C LEU A 195 29.10 -7.20 -13.40
N VAL A 196 30.26 -7.72 -12.98
CA VAL A 196 31.54 -6.97 -13.04
C VAL A 196 31.90 -6.54 -14.47
N ASP A 197 31.51 -7.34 -15.46
CA ASP A 197 31.78 -7.11 -16.88
C ASP A 197 30.55 -6.62 -17.68
N ASP A 198 29.41 -6.37 -17.02
CA ASP A 198 28.19 -5.89 -17.67
C ASP A 198 28.05 -4.38 -17.49
N ALA A 199 27.92 -3.66 -18.60
CA ALA A 199 27.68 -2.23 -18.57
C ALA A 199 26.28 -1.88 -18.02
N THR A 200 25.35 -2.85 -18.05
CA THR A 200 23.92 -2.60 -17.80
C THR A 200 23.42 -3.26 -16.52
N TRP A 201 22.50 -2.56 -15.86
CA TRP A 201 21.72 -3.12 -14.76
C TRP A 201 20.67 -4.10 -15.29
N ARG A 202 20.37 -5.11 -14.48
CA ARG A 202 19.22 -6.00 -14.67
C ARG A 202 18.28 -5.86 -13.49
N VAL A 203 16.99 -5.90 -13.76
CA VAL A 203 15.92 -5.84 -12.75
C VAL A 203 15.36 -7.25 -12.56
N SER A 204 15.16 -7.66 -11.33
CA SER A 204 14.32 -8.81 -11.00
C SER A 204 13.39 -8.45 -9.86
N ILE A 205 12.13 -8.91 -9.91
CA ILE A 205 11.19 -8.73 -8.80
C ILE A 205 11.79 -9.38 -7.54
N SER A 206 11.80 -8.64 -6.43
CA SER A 206 12.12 -9.23 -5.13
C SER A 206 10.92 -10.08 -4.71
N ALA A 207 11.03 -11.41 -4.77
CA ALA A 207 9.88 -12.30 -4.61
C ALA A 207 9.17 -12.12 -3.25
N PRO A 208 7.82 -12.07 -3.20
CA PRO A 208 7.05 -12.08 -1.96
C PRO A 208 7.32 -13.32 -1.08
N GLN A 209 7.82 -14.41 -1.68
CA GLN A 209 8.16 -15.66 -0.98
C GLN A 209 9.20 -15.47 0.14
N GLU A 210 10.13 -14.50 0.01
CA GLU A 210 11.09 -14.21 1.09
C GLU A 210 10.41 -13.64 2.34
N LEU A 211 9.29 -12.93 2.18
CA LEU A 211 8.48 -12.42 3.30
C LEU A 211 7.61 -13.53 3.93
N VAL A 212 7.21 -14.54 3.15
CA VAL A 212 6.46 -15.71 3.65
C VAL A 212 7.35 -16.61 4.50
N GLU A 213 8.59 -16.87 4.06
CA GLU A 213 9.59 -17.60 4.87
C GLU A 213 9.98 -16.80 6.12
N ALA A 214 10.24 -15.49 5.97
CA ALA A 214 10.55 -14.59 7.10
C ALA A 214 9.40 -14.47 8.11
N SER A 215 8.13 -14.59 7.68
CA SER A 215 6.97 -14.61 8.59
C SER A 215 6.97 -15.79 9.55
N SER A 216 7.63 -16.90 9.21
CA SER A 216 7.78 -18.05 10.12
C SER A 216 8.83 -17.80 11.20
N GLU A 217 9.93 -17.12 10.86
CA GLU A 217 11.03 -16.78 11.79
C GLU A 217 10.72 -15.53 12.63
N ALA A 218 10.03 -14.54 12.07
CA ALA A 218 9.65 -13.30 12.74
C ALA A 218 8.72 -13.52 13.95
N ARG A 219 7.89 -14.58 13.93
CA ARG A 219 7.08 -14.99 15.10
C ARG A 219 7.91 -15.31 16.34
N CYS A 220 9.21 -15.58 16.21
CA CYS A 220 10.11 -15.83 17.33
C CYS A 220 10.90 -14.60 17.80
N LEU A 221 10.80 -13.45 17.11
CA LEU A 221 11.65 -12.26 17.36
C LEU A 221 10.87 -10.98 17.65
N LEU A 222 9.54 -11.00 17.60
CA LEU A 222 8.73 -9.87 18.08
C LEU A 222 8.94 -9.72 19.60
N PRO A 223 9.23 -8.52 20.12
CA PRO A 223 9.24 -8.28 21.56
C PRO A 223 7.87 -8.61 22.17
N ASP A 224 7.86 -9.24 23.34
CA ASP A 224 6.63 -9.64 24.08
C ASP A 224 5.65 -8.48 24.39
N ASP A 225 6.06 -7.23 24.16
CA ASP A 225 5.26 -6.02 24.37
C ASP A 225 4.76 -5.39 23.06
N SER A 226 4.23 -6.21 22.13
CA SER A 226 3.41 -5.70 21.03
C SER A 226 2.01 -5.30 21.55
N PRO A 227 1.38 -4.21 21.05
CA PRO A 227 0.10 -3.68 21.58
C PRO A 227 -1.08 -4.68 21.57
N MET A 228 -0.90 -5.81 20.88
CA MET A 228 -1.84 -6.92 20.74
C MET A 228 -2.25 -7.58 22.09
N HIS A 229 -1.54 -7.31 23.19
CA HIS A 229 -1.93 -7.76 24.54
C HIS A 229 -2.59 -6.69 25.43
N ALA A 230 -2.60 -5.43 25.01
CA ALA A 230 -3.23 -4.33 25.78
C ALA A 230 -4.76 -4.29 25.56
N GLU A 231 -5.25 -4.57 24.36
CA GLU A 231 -6.70 -4.57 24.07
C GLU A 231 -7.46 -5.68 24.80
N LYS A 232 -6.81 -6.80 25.08
CA LYS A 232 -7.44 -7.93 25.78
C LYS A 232 -7.69 -7.65 27.27
N ARG A 233 -7.06 -6.61 27.86
CA ARG A 233 -7.32 -6.18 29.25
C ARG A 233 -8.36 -5.07 29.36
N LEU A 234 -8.74 -4.43 28.26
CA LEU A 234 -9.76 -3.37 28.25
C LEU A 234 -11.17 -3.89 27.95
N GLN A 235 -11.30 -5.13 27.44
CA GLN A 235 -12.60 -5.75 27.13
C GLN A 235 -13.32 -6.40 28.33
N GLU A 236 -12.67 -6.53 29.49
CA GLU A 236 -13.29 -7.17 30.68
C GLU A 236 -13.91 -6.18 31.69
N THR A 237 -13.96 -4.88 31.41
CA THR A 237 -14.43 -3.89 32.42
C THR A 237 -15.68 -3.09 32.05
N VAL A 238 -16.34 -3.37 30.91
CA VAL A 238 -17.62 -2.71 30.58
C VAL A 238 -18.68 -3.76 30.24
N SER A 239 -19.09 -4.50 31.27
CA SER A 239 -20.34 -5.23 31.27
C SER A 239 -21.00 -5.00 32.62
N THR A 240 -21.67 -3.86 32.76
CA THR A 240 -22.73 -3.68 33.76
C THR A 240 -23.53 -2.41 33.47
N GLN A 241 -24.85 -2.59 33.45
CA GLN A 241 -25.93 -1.63 33.66
C GLN A 241 -26.78 -1.20 32.45
N SER A 242 -27.88 -1.95 32.31
CA SER A 242 -29.26 -1.48 32.54
C SER A 242 -30.03 -0.85 31.37
N SER A 243 -31.03 -1.64 30.97
CA SER A 243 -32.30 -1.31 30.34
C SER A 243 -33.03 -0.08 30.89
N ASN A 244 -33.66 0.70 29.99
CA ASN A 244 -35.08 1.06 30.08
C ASN A 244 -35.57 1.65 28.75
N GLY A 245 -36.79 1.29 28.36
CA GLY A 245 -37.37 1.59 27.05
C GLY A 245 -37.99 2.99 26.91
N SER A 246 -38.13 3.41 25.66
CA SER A 246 -39.20 4.27 25.17
C SER A 246 -39.35 4.03 23.66
N VAL A 247 -40.60 4.03 23.21
CA VAL A 247 -40.99 3.88 21.81
C VAL A 247 -40.78 5.24 21.16
N ASP A 248 -39.74 5.37 20.36
CA ASP A 248 -39.53 6.52 19.48
C ASP A 248 -39.21 6.03 18.07
N ASP A 249 -39.87 6.68 17.12
CA ASP A 249 -39.84 6.48 15.67
C ASP A 249 -38.45 6.83 15.14
N HIS A 250 -37.48 5.93 15.35
CA HIS A 250 -36.13 6.06 14.85
C HIS A 250 -36.06 5.57 13.40
N PRO A 251 -35.37 6.30 12.49
CA PRO A 251 -35.05 5.76 11.17
C PRO A 251 -34.34 4.41 11.34
N PRO A 252 -34.54 3.44 10.43
CA PRO A 252 -33.95 2.12 10.57
C PRO A 252 -32.45 2.26 10.84
N ALA A 253 -31.99 1.67 11.94
CA ALA A 253 -30.60 1.79 12.39
C ALA A 253 -29.67 1.45 11.22
N GLN A 254 -28.69 2.30 10.92
CA GLN A 254 -27.71 2.00 9.86
C GLN A 254 -26.97 0.69 10.18
N LEU A 255 -26.54 -0.02 9.13
CA LEU A 255 -25.67 -1.18 9.31
C LEU A 255 -24.33 -0.73 9.89
N SER A 256 -23.74 -1.52 10.78
CA SER A 256 -22.37 -1.30 11.25
C SER A 256 -21.33 -2.06 10.41
N ALA A 257 -20.09 -1.58 10.40
CA ALA A 257 -18.99 -2.27 9.71
C ALA A 257 -18.76 -3.70 10.22
N ARG A 258 -19.02 -3.94 11.51
CA ARG A 258 -18.93 -5.27 12.13
C ARG A 258 -20.00 -6.22 11.60
N GLU A 259 -21.21 -5.74 11.36
CA GLU A 259 -22.27 -6.54 10.72
C GLU A 259 -21.88 -6.92 9.29
N VAL A 260 -21.35 -5.99 8.51
CA VAL A 260 -20.88 -6.26 7.14
C VAL A 260 -19.70 -7.24 7.14
N CYS A 261 -18.71 -7.04 8.02
CA CYS A 261 -17.57 -7.94 8.20
C CYS A 261 -18.04 -9.34 8.61
N GLN A 262 -19.06 -9.45 9.47
CA GLN A 262 -19.61 -10.73 9.89
C GLN A 262 -20.25 -11.50 8.72
N VAL A 263 -20.92 -10.81 7.78
CA VAL A 263 -21.46 -11.43 6.56
C VAL A 263 -20.34 -11.99 5.68
N LEU A 264 -19.26 -11.23 5.47
CA LEU A 264 -18.08 -11.69 4.74
C LEU A 264 -17.41 -12.89 5.45
N ARG A 265 -17.26 -12.83 6.77
CA ARG A 265 -16.75 -13.95 7.58
C ARG A 265 -17.60 -15.22 7.41
N GLU A 266 -18.93 -15.10 7.35
CA GLU A 266 -19.81 -16.24 7.11
C GLU A 266 -19.63 -16.87 5.72
N VAL A 267 -19.24 -16.09 4.71
CA VAL A 267 -18.83 -16.62 3.39
C VAL A 267 -17.55 -17.45 3.53
N THR A 268 -16.53 -16.98 4.26
CA THR A 268 -15.29 -17.75 4.46
C THR A 268 -15.52 -19.10 5.15
N PHE A 269 -16.51 -19.17 6.03
CA PHE A 269 -16.92 -20.42 6.69
C PHE A 269 -17.90 -21.27 5.87
N GLY A 270 -18.23 -20.88 4.63
CA GLY A 270 -19.17 -21.60 3.77
C GLY A 270 -20.62 -21.59 4.26
N ARG A 271 -20.97 -20.66 5.15
CA ARG A 271 -22.33 -20.51 5.70
C ARG A 271 -23.24 -19.65 4.83
N ARG A 272 -22.63 -18.80 4.00
CA ARG A 272 -23.31 -17.97 3.00
C ARG A 272 -22.69 -18.16 1.63
N ARG A 273 -23.50 -17.97 0.59
CA ARG A 273 -23.02 -18.02 -0.80
C ARG A 273 -22.80 -16.62 -1.33
N MET A 274 -21.59 -16.35 -1.81
CA MET A 274 -21.25 -15.14 -2.55
C MET A 274 -21.36 -15.39 -4.05
N THR A 275 -21.98 -14.47 -4.77
CA THR A 275 -22.13 -14.52 -6.24
C THR A 275 -21.86 -13.15 -6.85
N ARG A 276 -21.28 -13.13 -8.06
CA ARG A 276 -20.99 -11.88 -8.77
C ARG A 276 -22.25 -11.24 -9.35
N LEU A 277 -22.34 -9.92 -9.21
CA LEU A 277 -23.37 -9.08 -9.81
C LEU A 277 -22.75 -8.25 -10.93
N GLY A 278 -22.63 -8.84 -12.12
CA GLY A 278 -22.04 -8.19 -13.30
C GLY A 278 -21.52 -9.18 -14.34
N GLU A 279 -21.23 -8.67 -15.53
CA GLU A 279 -20.64 -9.46 -16.62
C GLU A 279 -19.12 -9.58 -16.50
N ALA A 280 -18.43 -8.51 -16.07
CA ALA A 280 -16.98 -8.50 -15.93
C ALA A 280 -16.52 -9.29 -14.70
N SER A 281 -15.49 -10.13 -14.86
CA SER A 281 -14.87 -10.87 -13.76
C SER A 281 -14.00 -9.98 -12.87
N TRP A 282 -13.55 -10.54 -11.73
CA TRP A 282 -12.64 -9.84 -10.83
C TRP A 282 -11.34 -9.44 -11.55
N ASP A 283 -10.76 -10.37 -12.33
CA ASP A 283 -9.55 -10.13 -13.11
C ASP A 283 -9.74 -9.11 -14.24
N GLU A 284 -10.91 -9.08 -14.87
CA GLU A 284 -11.21 -8.13 -15.95
C GLU A 284 -11.39 -6.71 -15.42
N ILE A 285 -11.94 -6.55 -14.22
CA ILE A 285 -12.09 -5.24 -13.59
C ILE A 285 -10.73 -4.67 -13.23
N TYR A 286 -9.82 -5.49 -12.69
CA TYR A 286 -8.42 -5.17 -12.34
C TYR A 286 -8.23 -4.01 -11.35
N ALA A 287 -8.81 -2.84 -11.57
CA ALA A 287 -8.88 -1.71 -10.66
C ALA A 287 -10.25 -1.03 -10.77
N GLY A 288 -11.11 -1.19 -9.77
CA GLY A 288 -12.46 -0.61 -9.76
C GLY A 288 -13.46 -1.36 -8.86
N HIS A 289 -14.71 -0.87 -8.84
CA HIS A 289 -15.76 -1.48 -8.03
C HIS A 289 -16.27 -2.79 -8.62
N PHE A 290 -16.25 -3.83 -7.80
CA PHE A 290 -16.81 -5.14 -8.05
C PHE A 290 -18.02 -5.38 -7.13
N HIS A 291 -19.12 -5.86 -7.70
CA HIS A 291 -20.37 -6.03 -6.96
C HIS A 291 -20.68 -7.51 -6.72
N VAL A 292 -21.09 -7.84 -5.50
CA VAL A 292 -21.48 -9.20 -5.12
C VAL A 292 -22.83 -9.24 -4.40
N ASP A 293 -23.55 -10.34 -4.60
CA ASP A 293 -24.69 -10.75 -3.76
C ASP A 293 -24.24 -11.85 -2.79
N ILE A 294 -24.56 -11.66 -1.51
CA ILE A 294 -24.32 -12.63 -0.45
C ILE A 294 -25.66 -12.96 0.23
N ASP A 295 -26.40 -13.91 -0.34
CA ASP A 295 -27.73 -14.33 0.10
C ASP A 295 -28.68 -13.13 0.32
N GLY A 296 -28.75 -12.25 -0.70
CA GLY A 296 -29.58 -11.04 -0.70
C GLY A 296 -28.92 -9.80 -0.09
N TRP A 297 -27.68 -9.91 0.39
CA TRP A 297 -26.87 -8.75 0.74
C TRP A 297 -26.11 -8.26 -0.49
N TRP A 298 -26.30 -7.00 -0.85
CA TRP A 298 -25.56 -6.38 -1.95
C TRP A 298 -24.34 -5.65 -1.40
N LEU A 299 -23.14 -5.97 -1.89
CA LEU A 299 -21.91 -5.29 -1.52
C LEU A 299 -21.22 -4.72 -2.78
N SER A 300 -20.67 -3.52 -2.64
CA SER A 300 -19.69 -2.93 -3.55
C SER A 300 -18.33 -2.98 -2.88
N ILE A 301 -17.40 -3.71 -3.48
CA ILE A 301 -16.05 -3.95 -2.99
C ILE A 301 -15.09 -3.37 -4.03
N TYR A 302 -14.06 -2.67 -3.59
CA TYR A 302 -13.04 -2.14 -4.48
C TYR A 302 -11.96 -3.20 -4.72
N ASN A 303 -11.69 -3.45 -5.99
CA ASN A 303 -10.54 -4.20 -6.47
C ASN A 303 -9.42 -3.19 -6.75
N ASP A 304 -8.26 -3.36 -6.13
CA ASP A 304 -7.04 -2.60 -6.45
C ASP A 304 -5.97 -3.54 -7.00
N CYS A 305 -5.76 -3.48 -8.31
CA CYS A 305 -4.78 -4.28 -9.04
C CYS A 305 -4.88 -5.80 -8.81
N GLY A 306 -6.09 -6.32 -8.64
CA GLY A 306 -6.37 -7.74 -8.37
C GLY A 306 -6.50 -8.09 -6.88
N GLU A 307 -6.24 -7.16 -5.97
CA GLU A 307 -6.35 -7.36 -4.52
C GLU A 307 -7.68 -6.82 -3.97
N LEU A 308 -8.16 -7.50 -2.92
CA LEU A 308 -9.31 -7.07 -2.15
C LEU A 308 -8.91 -5.87 -1.26
N ASP A 309 -9.33 -4.66 -1.63
CA ASP A 309 -8.92 -3.43 -0.94
C ASP A 309 -9.90 -3.05 0.18
N TYR A 310 -11.03 -2.43 -0.16
CA TYR A 310 -12.02 -1.94 0.81
C TYR A 310 -13.47 -2.20 0.36
N CYS A 311 -14.42 -2.11 1.29
CA CYS A 311 -15.84 -2.11 0.96
C CYS A 311 -16.36 -0.66 0.85
N GLU A 312 -16.95 -0.31 -0.29
CA GLU A 312 -17.51 1.04 -0.53
C GLU A 312 -18.93 1.16 0.04
N GLU A 313 -19.78 0.17 -0.21
CA GLU A 313 -21.18 0.20 0.17
C GLU A 313 -21.72 -1.21 0.40
N CYS A 314 -22.62 -1.35 1.36
CA CYS A 314 -23.34 -2.59 1.63
C CYS A 314 -24.82 -2.31 1.91
N ARG A 315 -25.71 -3.13 1.34
CA ARG A 315 -27.16 -3.12 1.60
C ARG A 315 -27.61 -4.50 2.00
N CYS A 316 -28.32 -4.61 3.13
CA CYS A 316 -28.90 -5.88 3.56
C CYS A 316 -30.32 -6.06 2.99
N PRO A 317 -30.88 -7.28 3.07
CA PRO A 317 -32.23 -7.58 2.59
C PRO A 317 -33.35 -6.76 3.26
N ASP A 318 -33.13 -6.31 4.49
CA ASP A 318 -34.13 -5.51 5.25
C ASP A 318 -34.09 -4.01 4.87
N GLY A 319 -33.21 -3.61 3.96
CA GLY A 319 -33.12 -2.26 3.41
C GLY A 319 -32.17 -1.32 4.17
N ARG A 320 -31.56 -1.76 5.28
CA ARG A 320 -30.49 -0.99 5.93
C ARG A 320 -29.24 -0.94 5.04
N ARG A 321 -28.49 0.14 5.18
CA ARG A 321 -27.29 0.43 4.39
C ARG A 321 -26.11 0.76 5.30
N TRP A 322 -24.93 0.34 4.89
CA TRP A 322 -23.63 0.83 5.33
C TRP A 322 -22.94 1.45 4.12
N SER A 323 -22.22 2.57 4.30
CA SER A 323 -21.37 3.13 3.25
C SER A 323 -20.10 3.71 3.86
N PHE A 324 -19.02 3.67 3.10
CA PHE A 324 -17.72 4.20 3.51
C PHE A 324 -17.79 5.70 3.87
N ASP A 325 -18.60 6.49 3.15
CA ASP A 325 -18.71 7.95 3.27
C ASP A 325 -19.82 8.45 4.24
N SER A 326 -20.47 7.59 5.03
CA SER A 326 -21.63 8.03 5.85
C SER A 326 -21.31 8.86 7.09
N GLY A 327 -20.07 9.33 7.28
CA GLY A 327 -19.72 10.41 8.21
C GLY A 327 -19.93 10.17 9.72
N ASP A 328 -20.48 9.03 10.15
CA ASP A 328 -20.82 8.75 11.56
C ASP A 328 -19.94 7.64 12.16
N ARG A 329 -19.14 7.99 13.19
CA ARG A 329 -18.56 7.20 14.32
C ARG A 329 -18.04 5.76 14.15
N PHE A 330 -18.22 5.10 13.01
CA PHE A 330 -17.95 3.67 12.74
C PHE A 330 -17.30 3.46 11.36
N GLY A 331 -16.59 4.47 10.84
CA GLY A 331 -15.88 4.47 9.55
C GLY A 331 -14.70 3.50 9.46
N THR A 332 -14.75 2.37 10.15
CA THR A 332 -13.80 1.27 9.96
C THR A 332 -14.29 0.45 8.78
N ASP A 333 -13.45 0.28 7.77
CA ASP A 333 -13.72 -0.58 6.64
C ASP A 333 -14.02 -2.04 7.09
N PRO A 334 -15.13 -2.65 6.66
CA PRO A 334 -15.45 -4.05 6.92
C PRO A 334 -14.36 -5.02 6.47
N ILE A 335 -13.62 -4.69 5.41
CA ILE A 335 -12.52 -5.52 4.91
C ILE A 335 -11.33 -5.46 5.89
N ALA A 336 -11.00 -4.27 6.42
CA ALA A 336 -9.99 -4.10 7.46
C ALA A 336 -10.28 -4.85 8.79
N LEU A 337 -11.53 -5.26 9.03
CA LEU A 337 -11.93 -6.06 10.20
C LEU A 337 -11.76 -7.58 10.00
N LEU A 338 -11.41 -8.03 8.80
CA LEU A 338 -11.12 -9.43 8.51
C LEU A 338 -9.73 -9.80 9.01
N SER A 339 -9.58 -11.02 9.53
CA SER A 339 -8.24 -11.58 9.73
C SER A 339 -7.53 -11.80 8.38
N THR A 340 -6.21 -11.90 8.40
CA THR A 340 -5.43 -12.18 7.18
C THR A 340 -5.88 -13.43 6.43
N TRP A 341 -6.34 -14.47 7.15
CA TRP A 341 -6.85 -15.68 6.52
C TRP A 341 -8.22 -15.45 5.88
N GLU A 342 -9.12 -14.73 6.57
CA GLU A 342 -10.46 -14.42 6.05
C GLU A 342 -10.37 -13.54 4.80
N HIS A 343 -9.52 -12.50 4.84
CA HIS A 343 -9.25 -11.61 3.71
C HIS A 343 -8.78 -12.38 2.47
N ARG A 344 -7.70 -13.18 2.58
CA ARG A 344 -7.20 -14.00 1.45
C ARG A 344 -8.22 -15.02 0.95
N THR A 345 -9.06 -15.54 1.84
CA THR A 345 -10.10 -16.51 1.46
C THR A 345 -11.18 -15.83 0.63
N ILE A 346 -11.63 -14.63 1.02
CA ILE A 346 -12.58 -13.85 0.22
C ILE A 346 -11.96 -13.44 -1.11
N GLU A 347 -10.73 -12.92 -1.11
CA GLU A 347 -10.01 -12.57 -2.34
C GLU A 347 -9.91 -13.77 -3.30
N GLY A 348 -9.46 -14.93 -2.81
CA GLY A 348 -9.39 -16.14 -3.63
C GLY A 348 -10.75 -16.62 -4.15
N MET A 349 -11.85 -16.35 -3.43
CA MET A 349 -13.20 -16.61 -3.92
C MET A 349 -13.64 -15.60 -4.98
N LEU A 350 -13.26 -14.33 -4.85
CA LEU A 350 -13.58 -13.29 -5.83
C LEU A 350 -12.92 -13.57 -7.18
N HIS A 351 -11.67 -14.04 -7.18
CA HIS A 351 -10.95 -14.54 -8.38
C HIS A 351 -11.65 -15.73 -9.08
N GLN A 352 -12.56 -16.43 -8.40
CA GLN A 352 -13.29 -17.58 -8.95
C GLN A 352 -14.70 -17.24 -9.46
N LEU A 353 -15.15 -15.99 -9.25
CA LEU A 353 -16.47 -15.49 -9.63
C LEU A 353 -16.42 -14.74 -10.95
#